data_AF-A4JT10-F1
#
_entry.id   AF-A4JT10-F1
#
_cell.length_a   1.000
_cell.length_b   1.000
_cell.length_c   1.000
_cell.angle_alpha   90.00
_cell.angle_beta   90.00
_cell.angle_gamma   90.00
#
_symmetry.space_group_name_H-M   'P 1'
#
loop_
_entity.id
_entity.type
_entity.pdbx_description
1 polymer ?
#
loop_
_entity_poly.entity_id
_entity_poly.type
_entity_poly.pdbx_seq_one_letter_code
_entity_poly.pdbx_strand_id
1 'polypeptide(L)'
;MKKPKLVSMFAGALVLNTFLMRPAALGQQYVSVAMVLGLILVVLYFFMAEKRSGIIENRVGLDFGFVIALVLLYWAYEFPLGILRGSDEILLAKEFVSTIVIVGCYSAFLVRRDENREFFRIFSTVVGLLGWSGMVTMTLSLITGLNALYLFPIQIQGYESSPAVVDGMQTGAVYFPFSMLYSLYTTGDIQLNRFSNFFREAGIYQAISIFLFAYERFTRRSRFVTIGLMAGALLSLSTLGLLLLPLTGGLVYIARRRANMIRFSIAIAVGVAAIGVLLFAPAIGLSDKMDQHSASVTERSEAISRGIDSIMTDGFGTGVYSGTRAGNAICLIASISSIGIIGFLIQSILISGARPGDRIFGKKVITCFPLFVTALISQPIAGAGMTYILAMVVVPSIVEQRQRKEFERLALSKHMQRGTSVFDHVVKN
;
A
#
# COMPACT_ATOMS: atom_id res chain seq x y z
N MET A 1 1.25 -10.17 32.85
CA MET A 1 1.34 -9.74 31.43
C MET A 1 1.09 -10.94 30.53
N LYS A 2 0.20 -10.87 29.53
CA LYS A 2 -0.02 -11.99 28.59
C LYS A 2 1.17 -12.09 27.64
N LYS A 3 1.78 -13.27 27.50
CA LYS A 3 2.88 -13.49 26.53
C LYS A 3 2.40 -13.08 25.12
N PRO A 4 3.21 -12.33 24.35
CA PRO A 4 2.84 -11.97 22.99
C PRO A 4 2.63 -13.26 22.17
N LYS A 5 1.61 -13.27 21.31
CA LYS A 5 1.38 -14.40 20.41
C LYS A 5 2.53 -14.44 19.41
N LEU A 6 3.10 -15.63 19.17
CA LEU A 6 4.17 -15.86 18.19
C LEU A 6 3.89 -15.17 16.84
N VAL A 7 2.68 -15.36 16.30
CA VAL A 7 2.21 -14.73 15.05
C VAL A 7 2.32 -13.21 15.10
N SER A 8 1.95 -12.56 16.20
CA SER A 8 2.02 -11.10 16.34
C SER A 8 3.46 -10.59 16.35
N MET A 9 4.41 -11.35 16.91
CA MET A 9 5.82 -10.98 16.91
C MET A 9 6.40 -11.02 15.49
N PHE A 10 6.21 -12.14 14.78
CA PHE A 10 6.69 -12.28 13.41
C PHE A 10 5.98 -11.34 12.43
N ALA A 11 4.66 -11.17 12.56
CA ALA A 11 3.91 -10.18 11.79
C ALA A 11 4.43 -8.76 12.03
N GLY A 12 4.74 -8.40 13.28
CA GLY A 12 5.34 -7.10 13.61
C GLY A 12 6.71 -6.90 12.98
N ALA A 13 7.59 -7.90 13.08
CA ALA A 13 8.92 -7.86 12.46
C ALA A 13 8.83 -7.75 10.93
N LEU A 14 7.94 -8.53 10.30
CA LEU A 14 7.71 -8.47 8.85
C LEU A 14 7.10 -7.14 8.42
N VAL A 15 6.27 -6.49 9.25
CA VAL A 15 5.76 -5.14 8.99
C VAL A 15 6.90 -4.13 9.02
N LEU A 16 7.77 -4.16 10.03
CA LEU A 16 8.94 -3.27 10.08
C LEU A 16 9.85 -3.50 8.86
N ASN A 17 10.02 -4.76 8.46
CA ASN A 17 10.78 -5.12 7.27
C ASN A 17 10.22 -4.53 5.97
N THR A 18 8.90 -4.24 5.89
CA THR A 18 8.35 -3.56 4.69
C THR A 18 8.86 -2.14 4.51
N PHE A 19 9.31 -1.46 5.58
CA PHE A 19 9.92 -0.13 5.47
C PHE A 19 11.34 -0.17 4.89
N LEU A 20 11.95 -1.35 4.78
CA LEU A 20 13.22 -1.59 4.09
C LEU A 20 13.02 -2.00 2.62
N MET A 21 11.78 -2.01 2.12
CA MET A 21 11.43 -2.35 0.74
C MET A 21 10.90 -1.14 0.00
N ARG A 22 11.12 -1.07 -1.32
CA ARG A 22 10.46 -0.04 -2.12
C ARG A 22 8.93 -0.26 -2.07
N PRO A 23 8.13 0.83 -2.00
CA PRO A 23 8.50 2.24 -2.16
C PRO A 23 8.76 3.01 -0.85
N ALA A 24 9.07 2.34 0.26
CA ALA A 24 9.48 3.01 1.48
C ALA A 24 10.81 3.78 1.28
N ALA A 25 11.06 4.80 2.09
CA ALA A 25 12.22 5.69 1.95
C ALA A 25 13.56 4.94 2.04
N LEU A 26 13.66 3.98 2.96
CA LEU A 26 14.85 3.13 3.11
C LEU A 26 14.92 2.01 2.05
N GLY A 27 13.86 1.81 1.28
CA GLY A 27 13.73 0.72 0.32
C GLY A 27 14.75 0.74 -0.81
N GLN A 28 15.25 1.90 -1.22
CA GLN A 28 16.21 1.97 -2.33
C GLN A 28 17.57 1.35 -1.95
N GLN A 29 18.01 1.59 -0.72
CA GLN A 29 19.31 1.15 -0.21
C GLN A 29 19.23 -0.25 0.43
N TYR A 30 18.15 -0.55 1.15
CA TYR A 30 18.09 -1.70 2.05
C TYR A 30 17.25 -2.88 1.53
N VAL A 31 16.82 -2.90 0.26
CA VAL A 31 16.07 -4.04 -0.30
C VAL A 31 16.80 -5.38 -0.13
N SER A 32 18.13 -5.42 -0.30
CA SER A 32 18.90 -6.65 -0.08
C SER A 32 18.82 -7.15 1.36
N VAL A 33 18.86 -6.22 2.32
CA VAL A 33 18.67 -6.53 3.75
C VAL A 33 17.24 -7.02 3.99
N ALA A 34 16.25 -6.38 3.37
CA ALA A 34 14.85 -6.73 3.50
C ALA A 34 14.54 -8.16 2.97
N MET A 35 15.21 -8.58 1.90
CA MET A 35 15.13 -9.95 1.37
C MET A 35 15.64 -10.97 2.38
N VAL A 36 16.87 -10.77 2.87
CA VAL A 36 17.53 -11.70 3.80
C VAL A 36 16.75 -11.79 5.11
N LEU A 37 16.36 -10.64 5.69
CA LEU A 37 15.54 -10.60 6.90
C LEU A 37 14.17 -11.23 6.68
N GLY A 38 13.51 -10.96 5.56
CA GLY A 38 12.23 -11.55 5.21
C GLY A 38 12.29 -13.07 5.17
N LEU A 39 13.31 -13.62 4.49
CA LEU A 39 13.54 -15.06 4.40
C LEU A 39 13.80 -15.68 5.79
N ILE A 40 14.72 -15.11 6.56
CA ILE A 40 15.06 -15.59 7.91
C ILE A 40 13.83 -15.58 8.81
N LEU A 41 13.06 -14.48 8.83
CA LEU A 41 11.86 -14.36 9.67
C LEU A 41 10.79 -15.40 9.30
N VAL A 42 10.57 -15.64 8.01
CA VAL A 42 9.56 -16.61 7.55
C VAL A 42 10.01 -18.04 7.86
N VAL A 43 11.28 -18.36 7.61
CA VAL A 43 11.85 -19.69 7.94
C VAL A 43 11.77 -19.95 9.45
N LEU A 44 12.22 -19.00 10.28
CA LEU A 44 12.12 -19.09 11.73
C LEU A 44 10.68 -19.22 12.21
N TYR A 45 9.75 -18.46 11.62
CA TYR A 45 8.33 -18.59 11.93
C TYR A 45 7.83 -20.02 11.67
N PHE A 46 8.19 -20.65 10.56
CA PHE A 46 7.77 -22.02 10.28
C PHE A 46 8.43 -23.07 11.18
N PHE A 47 9.68 -22.86 11.59
CA PHE A 47 10.34 -23.73 12.57
C PHE A 47 9.70 -23.62 13.97
N MET A 48 9.31 -22.42 14.39
CA MET A 48 8.73 -22.16 15.71
C MET A 48 7.22 -22.38 15.76
N ALA A 49 6.54 -22.27 14.62
CA ALA A 49 5.16 -22.67 14.49
C ALA A 49 5.12 -24.21 14.51
N GLU A 50 5.17 -24.79 15.72
CA GLU A 50 4.73 -26.17 15.99
C GLU A 50 3.54 -26.51 15.10
N LYS A 51 3.42 -27.76 14.58
CA LYS A 51 2.41 -28.30 13.63
C LYS A 51 0.97 -27.78 13.83
N ARG A 52 0.77 -26.49 13.70
CA ARG A 52 -0.49 -25.78 13.80
C ARG A 52 -1.02 -25.91 12.42
N SER A 53 -2.08 -26.70 12.30
CA SER A 53 -2.93 -26.75 11.13
C SER A 53 -3.59 -25.37 10.98
N GLY A 54 -2.82 -24.39 10.47
CA GLY A 54 -3.37 -23.15 9.98
C GLY A 54 -4.35 -23.52 8.88
N ILE A 55 -5.59 -23.08 9.00
CA ILE A 55 -6.62 -23.35 7.99
C ILE A 55 -6.29 -22.46 6.79
N ILE A 56 -5.71 -23.07 5.75
CA ILE A 56 -5.61 -22.44 4.43
C ILE A 56 -6.99 -22.62 3.79
N GLU A 57 -7.74 -21.53 3.68
CA GLU A 57 -9.00 -21.55 2.95
C GLU A 57 -8.68 -21.66 1.45
N ASN A 58 -9.26 -22.64 0.75
CA ASN A 58 -8.98 -22.91 -0.67
C ASN A 58 -9.05 -21.64 -1.54
N ARG A 59 -10.02 -20.75 -1.26
CA ARG A 59 -10.15 -19.46 -1.97
C ARG A 59 -8.95 -18.53 -1.74
N VAL A 60 -8.42 -18.48 -0.52
CA VAL A 60 -7.23 -17.68 -0.20
C VAL A 60 -6.01 -18.28 -0.90
N GLY A 61 -5.87 -19.61 -0.89
CA GLY A 61 -4.81 -20.31 -1.63
C GLY A 61 -4.84 -19.98 -3.13
N LEU A 62 -6.02 -20.00 -3.76
CA LEU A 62 -6.19 -19.64 -5.18
C LEU A 62 -5.86 -18.17 -5.46
N ASP A 63 -6.26 -17.25 -4.59
CA ASP A 63 -5.95 -15.82 -4.73
C ASP A 63 -4.42 -15.57 -4.68
N PHE A 64 -3.74 -16.22 -3.73
CA PHE A 64 -2.28 -16.14 -3.62
C PHE A 64 -1.58 -16.81 -4.80
N GLY A 65 -2.05 -17.99 -5.22
CA GLY A 65 -1.56 -18.67 -6.41
C GLY A 65 -1.71 -17.81 -7.66
N PHE A 66 -2.81 -17.09 -7.80
CA PHE A 66 -3.04 -16.15 -8.90
C PHE A 66 -2.06 -14.97 -8.86
N VAL A 67 -1.79 -14.38 -7.68
CA VAL A 67 -0.76 -13.32 -7.55
C VAL A 67 0.62 -13.83 -7.95
N ILE A 68 1.02 -15.00 -7.44
CA ILE A 68 2.31 -15.62 -7.78
C ILE A 68 2.39 -15.90 -9.28
N ALA A 69 1.33 -16.46 -9.88
CA ALA A 69 1.27 -16.72 -11.31
C ALA A 69 1.42 -15.44 -12.14
N LEU A 70 0.77 -14.34 -11.75
CA LEU A 70 0.95 -13.05 -12.44
C LEU A 70 2.36 -12.50 -12.31
N VAL A 71 2.98 -12.62 -11.13
CA VAL A 71 4.38 -12.19 -10.92
C VAL A 71 5.34 -13.02 -11.78
N LEU A 72 5.16 -14.34 -11.81
CA LEU A 72 5.96 -15.23 -12.65
C LEU A 72 5.74 -14.95 -14.14
N LEU A 73 4.49 -14.71 -14.55
CA LEU A 73 4.17 -14.37 -15.93
C LEU A 73 4.77 -13.02 -16.34
N TYR A 74 4.72 -12.02 -15.45
CA TYR A 74 5.37 -10.73 -15.66
C TYR A 74 6.86 -10.90 -15.90
N TRP A 75 7.55 -11.66 -15.05
CA TRP A 75 8.99 -11.87 -15.20
C TRP A 75 9.37 -12.81 -16.33
N ALA A 76 8.54 -13.80 -16.66
CA ALA A 76 8.72 -14.64 -17.84
C ALA A 76 8.63 -13.83 -19.14
N TYR A 77 7.90 -12.70 -19.11
CA TYR A 77 7.79 -11.76 -20.21
C TYR A 77 8.93 -10.71 -20.20
N GLU A 78 9.10 -9.99 -19.09
CA GLU A 78 10.06 -8.88 -18.98
C GLU A 78 11.51 -9.32 -19.00
N PHE A 79 11.84 -10.47 -18.41
CA PHE A 79 13.23 -10.88 -18.28
C PHE A 79 13.86 -11.19 -19.65
N PRO A 80 13.25 -12.01 -20.54
CA PRO A 80 13.75 -12.18 -21.89
C PRO A 80 13.70 -10.87 -22.71
N LEU A 81 12.62 -10.09 -22.58
CA LEU A 81 12.49 -8.82 -23.30
C LEU A 81 13.63 -7.85 -22.95
N GLY A 82 13.93 -7.69 -21.66
CA GLY A 82 15.01 -6.83 -21.17
C GLY A 82 16.38 -7.26 -21.71
N ILE A 83 16.67 -8.57 -21.70
CA ILE A 83 17.93 -9.11 -22.28
C ILE A 83 18.01 -8.81 -23.78
N LEU A 84 16.93 -9.09 -24.53
CA LEU A 84 16.88 -8.87 -25.98
C LEU A 84 17.01 -7.39 -26.37
N ARG A 85 16.60 -6.47 -25.48
CA ARG A 85 16.63 -5.02 -25.70
C ARG A 85 17.82 -4.31 -25.05
N GLY A 86 18.79 -5.06 -24.54
CA GLY A 86 20.04 -4.49 -24.01
C GLY A 86 19.86 -3.73 -22.70
N SER A 87 18.92 -4.16 -21.86
CA SER A 87 18.81 -3.66 -20.48
C SER A 87 20.06 -3.99 -19.66
N ASP A 88 20.30 -3.21 -18.60
CA ASP A 88 21.33 -3.54 -17.60
C ASP A 88 21.01 -4.89 -16.92
N GLU A 89 21.78 -5.93 -17.26
CA GLU A 89 21.59 -7.31 -16.79
C GLU A 89 21.65 -7.42 -15.26
N ILE A 90 22.51 -6.63 -14.61
CA ILE A 90 22.71 -6.69 -13.15
C ILE A 90 21.49 -6.09 -12.45
N LEU A 91 21.02 -4.93 -12.92
CA LEU A 91 19.81 -4.31 -12.38
C LEU A 91 18.58 -5.18 -12.61
N LEU A 92 18.43 -5.74 -13.82
CA LEU A 92 17.33 -6.62 -14.17
C LEU A 92 17.31 -7.88 -13.30
N ALA A 93 18.47 -8.55 -13.14
CA ALA A 93 18.60 -9.72 -12.28
C ALA A 93 18.31 -9.40 -10.81
N LYS A 94 18.80 -8.26 -10.30
CA LYS A 94 18.55 -7.82 -8.92
C LYS A 94 17.05 -7.61 -8.67
N GLU A 95 16.33 -6.99 -9.60
CA GLU A 95 14.89 -6.79 -9.47
C GLU A 95 14.09 -8.09 -9.59
N PHE A 96 14.48 -8.96 -10.52
CA PHE A 96 13.89 -10.29 -10.66
C PHE A 96 14.02 -11.08 -9.36
N VAL A 97 15.26 -11.25 -8.87
CA VAL A 97 15.54 -12.02 -7.65
C VAL A 97 14.81 -11.40 -6.46
N SER A 98 14.86 -10.07 -6.31
CA SER A 98 14.19 -9.43 -5.18
C SER A 98 12.68 -9.57 -5.21
N THR A 99 12.07 -9.48 -6.38
CA THR A 99 10.63 -9.70 -6.53
C THR A 99 10.26 -11.13 -6.16
N ILE A 100 10.96 -12.13 -6.71
CA ILE A 100 10.66 -13.55 -6.45
C ILE A 100 10.85 -13.89 -4.97
N VAL A 101 11.95 -13.45 -4.35
CA VAL A 101 12.21 -13.72 -2.92
C VAL A 101 11.17 -13.05 -2.03
N ILE A 102 10.86 -11.76 -2.26
CA ILE A 102 9.89 -11.03 -1.43
C ILE A 102 8.49 -11.64 -1.59
N VAL A 103 8.04 -11.87 -2.82
CA VAL A 103 6.73 -12.47 -3.10
C VAL A 103 6.65 -13.87 -2.52
N GLY A 104 7.67 -14.70 -2.68
CA GLY A 104 7.73 -16.05 -2.11
C GLY A 104 7.67 -16.06 -0.59
N CYS A 105 8.49 -15.25 0.08
CA CYS A 105 8.53 -15.20 1.55
C CYS A 105 7.19 -14.70 2.12
N TYR A 106 6.69 -13.57 1.62
CA TYR A 106 5.48 -12.97 2.16
C TYR A 106 4.24 -13.79 1.78
N SER A 107 4.18 -14.41 0.60
CA SER A 107 3.08 -15.31 0.26
C SER A 107 3.02 -16.52 1.19
N ALA A 108 4.16 -17.14 1.50
CA ALA A 108 4.23 -18.28 2.42
C ALA A 108 3.68 -17.93 3.81
N PHE A 109 4.00 -16.74 4.33
CA PHE A 109 3.47 -16.29 5.62
C PHE A 109 1.99 -15.86 5.54
N LEU A 110 1.64 -15.05 4.54
CA LEU A 110 0.34 -14.39 4.43
C LEU A 110 -0.77 -15.27 3.84
N VAL A 111 -0.47 -16.46 3.29
CA VAL A 111 -1.48 -17.39 2.76
C VAL A 111 -2.43 -17.88 3.87
N ARG A 112 -1.96 -17.92 5.12
CA ARG A 112 -2.78 -18.28 6.26
C ARG A 112 -3.57 -17.06 6.73
N ARG A 113 -4.89 -17.25 6.93
CA ARG A 113 -5.83 -16.14 7.18
C ARG A 113 -5.53 -15.36 8.46
N ASP A 114 -5.11 -16.04 9.52
CA ASP A 114 -4.85 -15.40 10.82
C ASP A 114 -3.56 -14.56 10.78
N GLU A 115 -2.52 -15.07 10.13
CA GLU A 115 -1.25 -14.40 9.85
C GLU A 115 -1.46 -13.16 8.99
N ASN A 116 -2.21 -13.29 7.89
CA ASN A 116 -2.60 -12.17 7.02
C ASN A 116 -3.30 -11.07 7.82
N ARG A 117 -4.33 -11.47 8.57
CA ARG A 117 -5.11 -10.56 9.39
C ARG A 117 -4.23 -9.84 10.40
N GLU A 118 -3.35 -10.57 11.08
CA GLU A 118 -2.47 -10.00 12.10
C GLU A 118 -1.42 -9.04 11.50
N PHE A 119 -0.85 -9.38 10.34
CA PHE A 119 0.06 -8.53 9.58
C PHE A 119 -0.60 -7.19 9.21
N PHE A 120 -1.72 -7.22 8.47
CA PHE A 120 -2.39 -5.99 8.04
C PHE A 120 -2.96 -5.20 9.21
N ARG A 121 -3.29 -5.87 10.32
CA ARG A 121 -3.71 -5.23 11.56
C ARG A 121 -2.56 -4.45 12.22
N ILE A 122 -1.36 -5.03 12.30
CA ILE A 122 -0.20 -4.32 12.85
C ILE A 122 0.18 -3.20 11.89
N PHE A 123 0.20 -3.48 10.58
CA PHE A 123 0.54 -2.51 9.56
C PHE A 123 -0.40 -1.29 9.56
N SER A 124 -1.72 -1.50 9.63
CA SER A 124 -2.70 -0.42 9.78
C SER A 124 -2.46 0.42 11.02
N THR A 125 -2.06 -0.23 12.12
CA THR A 125 -1.76 0.46 13.38
C THR A 125 -0.51 1.32 13.26
N VAL A 126 0.58 0.79 12.69
CA VAL A 126 1.84 1.52 12.49
C VAL A 126 1.61 2.73 11.59
N VAL A 127 0.98 2.56 10.43
CA VAL A 127 0.72 3.68 9.51
C VAL A 127 -0.26 4.69 10.12
N GLY A 128 -1.28 4.22 10.85
CA GLY A 128 -2.18 5.11 11.59
C GLY A 128 -1.47 5.94 12.67
N LEU A 129 -0.49 5.36 13.38
CA LEU A 129 0.34 6.06 14.35
C LEU A 129 1.27 7.08 13.68
N LEU A 130 1.81 6.79 12.49
CA LEU A 130 2.55 7.78 11.70
C LEU A 130 1.65 8.96 11.29
N GLY A 131 0.39 8.71 10.97
CA GLY A 131 -0.60 9.78 10.74
C GLY A 131 -0.84 10.66 11.97
N TRP A 132 -0.95 10.04 13.14
CA TRP A 132 -1.02 10.79 14.41
C TRP A 132 0.27 11.55 14.71
N SER A 133 1.43 10.95 14.46
CA SER A 133 2.72 11.64 14.57
C SER A 133 2.71 12.91 13.73
N GLY A 134 2.28 12.83 12.46
CA GLY A 134 2.18 13.98 11.56
C GLY A 134 1.26 15.08 12.12
N MET A 135 0.11 14.70 12.69
CA MET A 135 -0.79 15.68 13.32
C MET A 135 -0.12 16.39 14.50
N VAL A 136 0.53 15.64 15.37
CA VAL A 136 1.22 16.20 16.54
C VAL A 136 2.33 17.15 16.08
N THR A 137 3.14 16.74 15.10
CA THR A 137 4.18 17.61 14.50
C THR A 137 3.58 18.88 13.92
N MET A 138 2.50 18.76 13.13
CA MET A 138 1.82 19.92 12.53
C MET A 138 1.32 20.88 13.62
N THR A 139 0.62 20.38 14.64
CA THR A 139 0.10 21.21 15.74
C THR A 139 1.22 21.88 16.54
N LEU A 140 2.28 21.15 16.89
CA LEU A 140 3.42 21.72 17.62
C LEU A 140 4.20 22.73 16.78
N SER A 141 4.28 22.52 15.45
CA SER A 141 5.00 23.42 14.55
C SER A 141 4.35 24.81 14.47
N LEU A 142 3.02 24.89 14.66
CA LEU A 142 2.29 26.16 14.74
C LEU A 142 2.63 26.97 16.01
N ILE A 143 3.14 26.31 17.06
CA ILE A 143 3.45 26.93 18.36
C ILE A 143 4.95 27.25 18.46
N THR A 144 5.78 26.29 18.08
CA THR A 144 7.23 26.31 18.34
C THR A 144 8.09 26.57 17.10
N GLY A 145 7.47 26.56 15.91
CA GLY A 145 8.18 26.53 14.64
C GLY A 145 8.66 25.12 14.28
N LEU A 146 8.73 24.82 12.98
CA LEU A 146 9.08 23.48 12.49
C LEU A 146 10.54 23.11 12.82
N ASN A 147 11.46 24.06 12.74
CA ASN A 147 12.90 23.83 12.99
C ASN A 147 13.18 23.38 14.42
N ALA A 148 12.40 23.84 15.42
CA ALA A 148 12.53 23.42 16.81
C ALA A 148 12.15 21.94 17.02
N LEU A 149 11.41 21.35 16.09
CA LEU A 149 10.97 19.95 16.16
C LEU A 149 11.89 19.00 15.39
N TYR A 150 12.93 19.50 14.72
CA TYR A 150 13.82 18.68 13.91
C TYR A 150 14.61 17.68 14.79
N LEU A 151 14.68 16.43 14.35
CA LEU A 151 15.41 15.36 15.04
C LEU A 151 16.66 14.95 14.27
N PHE A 152 16.50 14.44 13.05
CA PHE A 152 17.59 13.94 12.22
C PHE A 152 17.15 13.80 10.74
N PRO A 153 18.08 13.73 9.79
CA PRO A 153 17.76 13.50 8.38
C PRO A 153 17.87 12.01 8.03
N ILE A 154 17.02 11.56 7.11
CA ILE A 154 17.16 10.28 6.41
C ILE A 154 17.56 10.58 4.98
N GLN A 155 18.68 10.01 4.52
CA GLN A 155 19.10 10.15 3.13
C GLN A 155 18.21 9.32 2.23
N ILE A 156 17.40 10.00 1.40
CA ILE A 156 16.54 9.36 0.41
C ILE A 156 17.24 9.42 -0.95
N GLN A 157 17.71 8.26 -1.41
CA GLN A 157 18.43 8.15 -2.68
C GLN A 157 17.59 8.71 -3.85
N GLY A 158 18.22 9.55 -4.65
CA GLY A 158 17.59 10.29 -5.77
C GLY A 158 16.98 11.64 -5.39
N TYR A 159 17.09 12.08 -4.13
CA TYR A 159 16.70 13.42 -3.68
C TYR A 159 17.86 14.20 -3.03
N GLU A 160 19.10 13.73 -3.21
CA GLU A 160 20.31 14.23 -2.56
C GLU A 160 20.68 15.66 -2.95
N SER A 161 20.26 16.11 -4.14
CA SER A 161 20.62 17.39 -4.73
C SER A 161 19.45 18.37 -4.88
N SER A 162 18.35 18.17 -4.14
CA SER A 162 17.17 19.04 -4.25
C SER A 162 17.54 20.46 -3.75
N PRO A 163 17.57 21.49 -4.61
CA PRO A 163 18.09 22.83 -4.28
C PRO A 163 17.25 23.63 -3.28
N ALA A 164 16.10 23.08 -2.86
CA ALA A 164 15.23 23.70 -1.87
C ALA A 164 15.79 23.52 -0.44
N VAL A 165 17.06 23.88 -0.26
CA VAL A 165 17.64 24.24 1.04
C VAL A 165 17.23 25.69 1.31
N VAL A 166 15.93 25.94 1.37
CA VAL A 166 15.43 27.16 2.00
C VAL A 166 15.36 26.80 3.49
N ASP A 167 16.32 27.29 4.26
CA ASP A 167 16.43 27.10 5.72
C ASP A 167 16.65 25.66 6.22
N GLY A 168 17.51 24.87 5.57
CA GLY A 168 18.01 23.59 6.12
C GLY A 168 17.00 22.43 6.12
N MET A 169 15.86 22.59 5.44
CA MET A 169 14.83 21.56 5.34
C MET A 169 15.02 20.68 4.10
N GLN A 170 15.50 19.46 4.31
CA GLN A 170 15.73 18.48 3.23
C GLN A 170 14.61 17.43 3.18
N THR A 171 14.30 16.93 1.98
CA THR A 171 13.45 15.74 1.82
C THR A 171 14.04 14.58 2.63
N GLY A 172 13.24 14.02 3.54
CA GLY A 172 13.71 13.00 4.48
C GLY A 172 14.08 13.53 5.87
N ALA A 173 13.96 14.83 6.13
CA ALA A 173 14.04 15.38 7.48
C ALA A 173 12.94 14.78 8.38
N VAL A 174 13.33 14.26 9.54
CA VAL A 174 12.44 13.66 10.54
C VAL A 174 12.27 14.63 11.69
N TYR A 175 11.01 14.85 12.05
CA TYR A 175 10.59 15.77 13.11
C TYR A 175 9.87 15.03 14.23
N PHE A 176 9.86 15.62 15.42
CA PHE A 176 9.19 15.08 16.59
C PHE A 176 7.66 14.95 16.39
N PRO A 177 7.02 13.82 16.76
CA PRO A 177 7.65 12.67 17.40
C PRO A 177 8.41 11.75 16.44
N PHE A 178 7.88 11.42 15.26
CA PHE A 178 8.57 10.67 14.20
C PHE A 178 7.90 10.89 12.83
N SER A 179 7.79 12.16 12.42
CA SER A 179 7.12 12.55 11.16
C SER A 179 8.15 12.97 10.13
N MET A 180 8.15 12.31 8.97
CA MET A 180 9.11 12.61 7.92
C MET A 180 8.52 13.58 6.90
N LEU A 181 9.19 14.71 6.71
CA LEU A 181 8.81 15.74 5.75
C LEU A 181 9.30 15.37 4.35
N TYR A 182 8.43 15.55 3.37
CA TYR A 182 8.76 15.41 1.96
C TYR A 182 9.17 16.76 1.36
N SER A 183 8.34 17.77 1.55
CA SER A 183 8.57 19.13 1.07
C SER A 183 7.73 20.13 1.87
N LEU A 184 7.98 21.42 1.66
CA LEU A 184 7.03 22.47 2.01
C LEU A 184 6.18 22.83 0.79
N TYR A 185 4.93 23.18 1.02
CA TYR A 185 4.07 23.80 0.03
C TYR A 185 3.90 25.26 0.40
N THR A 186 4.32 26.18 -0.47
CA THR A 186 4.30 27.62 -0.19
C THR A 186 3.33 28.32 -1.13
N THR A 187 2.30 28.98 -0.59
CA THR A 187 1.34 29.76 -1.37
C THR A 187 1.15 31.11 -0.73
N GLY A 188 1.76 32.14 -1.32
CA GLY A 188 1.91 33.44 -0.67
C GLY A 188 2.69 33.29 0.63
N ASP A 189 2.14 33.82 1.72
CA ASP A 189 2.75 33.79 3.06
C ASP A 189 2.46 32.49 3.84
N ILE A 190 1.63 31.60 3.30
CA ILE A 190 1.24 30.35 3.96
C ILE A 190 2.18 29.22 3.54
N GLN A 191 2.85 28.60 4.53
CA GLN A 191 3.64 27.39 4.34
C GLN A 191 2.91 26.19 4.96
N LEU A 192 2.70 25.14 4.15
CA LEU A 192 2.08 23.89 4.58
C LEU A 192 3.09 22.74 4.52
N ASN A 193 3.16 21.98 5.61
CA ASN A 193 4.08 20.86 5.74
C ASN A 193 3.54 19.63 5.00
N ARG A 194 4.27 19.15 4.00
CA ARG A 194 3.90 17.96 3.22
C ARG A 194 4.63 16.74 3.75
N PHE A 195 3.91 15.83 4.40
CA PHE A 195 4.51 14.65 5.04
C PHE A 195 4.48 13.40 4.14
N SER A 196 5.55 12.61 4.19
CA SER A 196 5.60 11.28 3.54
C SER A 196 5.87 10.13 4.51
N ASN A 197 6.15 10.38 5.79
CA ASN A 197 6.15 9.39 6.88
C ASN A 197 6.77 8.02 6.51
N PHE A 198 8.09 8.02 6.30
CA PHE A 198 8.92 6.87 5.92
C PHE A 198 8.63 6.25 4.54
N PHE A 199 7.84 6.92 3.70
CA PHE A 199 7.73 6.61 2.27
C PHE A 199 8.52 7.61 1.43
N ARG A 200 9.00 7.14 0.28
CA ARG A 200 9.84 7.94 -0.61
C ARG A 200 9.12 9.20 -1.10
N GLU A 201 7.84 9.09 -1.40
CA GLU A 201 7.02 10.19 -1.87
C GLU A 201 5.73 10.32 -1.05
N ALA A 202 5.26 11.55 -0.87
CA ALA A 202 4.02 11.82 -0.13
C ALA A 202 2.78 11.20 -0.79
N GLY A 203 2.74 11.10 -2.13
CA GLY A 203 1.63 10.46 -2.85
C GLY A 203 1.52 8.96 -2.57
N ILE A 204 2.67 8.29 -2.39
CA ILE A 204 2.75 6.87 -2.02
C ILE A 204 2.21 6.65 -0.60
N TYR A 205 2.68 7.44 0.37
CA TYR A 205 2.17 7.39 1.75
C TYR A 205 0.67 7.61 1.81
N GLN A 206 0.17 8.56 1.02
CA GLN A 206 -1.25 8.85 0.92
C GLN A 206 -2.05 7.64 0.42
N ALA A 207 -1.61 7.02 -0.68
CA ALA A 207 -2.28 5.87 -1.27
C ALA A 207 -2.33 4.68 -0.31
N ILE A 208 -1.22 4.41 0.40
CA ILE A 208 -1.15 3.35 1.41
C ILE A 208 -2.05 3.68 2.61
N SER A 209 -2.10 4.94 3.04
CA SER A 209 -3.00 5.38 4.12
C SER A 209 -4.47 5.19 3.74
N ILE A 210 -4.86 5.51 2.50
CA ILE A 210 -6.23 5.32 1.99
C ILE A 210 -6.56 3.83 1.80
N PHE A 211 -5.60 3.02 1.34
CA PHE A 211 -5.72 1.55 1.27
C PHE A 211 -6.02 0.96 2.65
N LEU A 212 -5.22 1.32 3.66
CA LEU A 212 -5.40 0.83 5.03
C LEU A 212 -6.66 1.40 5.68
N PHE A 213 -7.08 2.61 5.30
CA PHE A 213 -8.37 3.17 5.71
C PHE A 213 -9.51 2.28 5.20
N ALA A 214 -9.52 1.90 3.92
CA ALA A 214 -10.54 1.00 3.38
C ALA A 214 -10.54 -0.35 4.12
N TYR A 215 -9.36 -0.93 4.35
CA TYR A 215 -9.20 -2.17 5.11
C TYR A 215 -9.76 -2.06 6.55
N GLU A 216 -9.40 -1.03 7.31
CA GLU A 216 -9.90 -0.78 8.67
C GLU A 216 -11.42 -0.53 8.69
N ARG A 217 -11.96 0.15 7.68
CA ARG A 217 -13.40 0.37 7.58
C ARG A 217 -14.15 -0.94 7.33
N PHE A 218 -13.63 -1.85 6.51
CA PHE A 218 -14.23 -3.17 6.33
C PHE A 218 -14.15 -4.04 7.58
N THR A 219 -13.04 -3.99 8.32
CA THR A 219 -12.82 -4.82 9.53
C THR A 219 -13.41 -4.24 10.82
N ARG A 220 -13.70 -2.93 10.89
CA ARG A 220 -14.22 -2.19 12.07
C ARG A 220 -13.39 -2.35 13.34
N ARG A 221 -12.07 -2.40 13.24
CA ARG A 221 -11.24 -2.64 14.42
C ARG A 221 -11.11 -1.40 15.30
N SER A 222 -10.59 -0.29 14.78
CA SER A 222 -10.28 0.87 15.61
C SER A 222 -10.60 2.21 14.95
N ARG A 223 -11.44 3.02 15.61
CA ARG A 223 -11.70 4.40 15.21
C ARG A 223 -10.43 5.25 15.31
N PHE A 224 -9.62 5.02 16.35
CA PHE A 224 -8.35 5.71 16.54
C PHE A 224 -7.39 5.49 15.36
N VAL A 225 -7.25 4.25 14.90
CA VAL A 225 -6.43 3.93 13.72
C VAL A 225 -7.04 4.54 12.45
N THR A 226 -8.36 4.46 12.29
CA THR A 226 -9.05 5.06 11.14
C THR A 226 -8.80 6.58 11.03
N ILE A 227 -8.89 7.30 12.15
CA ILE A 227 -8.65 8.75 12.21
C ILE A 227 -7.19 9.05 11.89
N GLY A 228 -6.24 8.30 12.46
CA GLY A 228 -4.82 8.43 12.15
C GLY A 228 -4.52 8.23 10.66
N LEU A 229 -5.13 7.23 10.03
CA LEU A 229 -4.98 6.98 8.59
C LEU A 229 -5.57 8.12 7.73
N MET A 230 -6.73 8.66 8.11
CA MET A 230 -7.30 9.84 7.43
C MET A 230 -6.39 11.06 7.58
N ALA A 231 -5.88 11.30 8.78
CA ALA A 231 -4.95 12.39 9.02
C ALA A 231 -3.66 12.24 8.21
N GLY A 232 -3.08 11.05 8.15
CA GLY A 232 -1.93 10.74 7.30
C GLY A 232 -2.21 11.03 5.82
N ALA A 233 -3.38 10.63 5.33
CA ALA A 233 -3.78 10.91 3.95
C ALA A 233 -3.94 12.42 3.68
N LEU A 234 -4.48 13.20 4.62
CA LEU A 234 -4.66 14.65 4.46
C LEU A 234 -3.34 15.41 4.55
N LEU A 235 -2.50 15.09 5.54
CA LEU A 235 -1.20 15.74 5.79
C LEU A 235 -0.13 15.44 4.73
N SER A 236 -0.38 14.46 3.85
CA SER A 236 0.45 14.22 2.67
C SER A 236 0.27 15.27 1.57
N LEU A 237 -0.78 16.10 1.66
CA LEU A 237 -1.11 17.21 0.76
C LEU A 237 -0.98 16.87 -0.75
N SER A 238 -1.28 15.62 -1.10
CA SER A 238 -1.29 15.18 -2.50
C SER A 238 -2.71 15.29 -3.06
N THR A 239 -2.82 16.01 -4.18
CA THR A 239 -4.08 16.39 -4.85
C THR A 239 -4.89 15.14 -5.22
N LEU A 240 -4.23 14.12 -5.76
CA LEU A 240 -4.90 12.88 -6.14
C LEU A 240 -5.54 12.18 -4.94
N GLY A 241 -4.88 12.10 -3.78
CA GLY A 241 -5.48 11.39 -2.65
C GLY A 241 -6.48 12.21 -1.84
N LEU A 242 -6.51 13.55 -1.96
CA LEU A 242 -7.67 14.34 -1.50
C LEU A 242 -8.95 13.93 -2.23
N LEU A 243 -8.83 13.52 -3.50
CA LEU A 243 -9.93 12.94 -4.27
C LEU A 243 -10.15 11.45 -3.95
N LEU A 244 -9.08 10.65 -3.87
CA LEU A 244 -9.21 9.20 -3.64
C LEU A 244 -9.78 8.87 -2.26
N LEU A 245 -9.52 9.66 -1.22
CA LEU A 245 -10.02 9.41 0.12
C LEU A 245 -11.57 9.40 0.19
N PRO A 246 -12.29 10.47 -0.24
CA PRO A 246 -13.75 10.46 -0.27
C PRO A 246 -14.32 9.44 -1.26
N LEU A 247 -13.70 9.24 -2.43
CA LEU A 247 -14.14 8.22 -3.39
C LEU A 247 -14.06 6.81 -2.80
N THR A 248 -12.92 6.47 -2.19
CA THR A 248 -12.74 5.17 -1.51
C THR A 248 -13.70 5.03 -0.34
N GLY A 249 -13.90 6.09 0.45
CA GLY A 249 -14.91 6.13 1.51
C GLY A 249 -16.33 5.86 0.99
N GLY A 250 -16.70 6.44 -0.15
CA GLY A 250 -17.96 6.21 -0.85
C GLY A 250 -18.11 4.78 -1.32
N LEU A 251 -17.09 4.21 -1.98
CA LEU A 251 -17.08 2.81 -2.42
C LEU A 251 -17.21 1.84 -1.25
N VAL A 252 -16.46 2.06 -0.16
CA VAL A 252 -16.56 1.27 1.08
C VAL A 252 -17.97 1.39 1.66
N TYR A 253 -18.58 2.57 1.62
CA TYR A 253 -19.93 2.78 2.12
C TYR A 253 -20.98 2.00 1.29
N ILE A 254 -20.90 2.09 -0.04
CA ILE A 254 -21.77 1.37 -0.98
C ILE A 254 -21.62 -0.14 -0.80
N ALA A 255 -20.39 -0.67 -0.69
CA ALA A 255 -20.16 -2.10 -0.54
C ALA A 255 -20.67 -2.69 0.80
N ARG A 256 -20.95 -1.85 1.80
CA ARG A 256 -21.35 -2.28 3.14
C ARG A 256 -22.84 -2.21 3.42
N ARG A 257 -23.60 -1.41 2.70
CA ARG A 257 -25.04 -1.23 2.92
C ARG A 257 -25.78 -1.62 1.65
N ARG A 258 -27.00 -2.16 1.77
CA ARG A 258 -27.90 -2.28 0.60
C ARG A 258 -28.00 -0.89 -0.02
N ALA A 259 -27.67 -0.80 -1.32
CA ALA A 259 -27.66 0.44 -2.06
C ALA A 259 -29.02 1.13 -1.89
N ASN A 260 -29.01 2.35 -1.35
CA ASN A 260 -30.16 3.23 -1.32
C ASN A 260 -29.79 4.41 -2.22
N MET A 261 -30.65 4.70 -3.20
CA MET A 261 -30.40 5.75 -4.21
C MET A 261 -30.01 7.09 -3.57
N ILE A 262 -30.67 7.50 -2.49
CA ILE A 262 -30.38 8.76 -1.78
C ILE A 262 -28.92 8.80 -1.29
N ARG A 263 -28.43 7.66 -0.82
CA ARG A 263 -27.07 7.52 -0.28
C ARG A 263 -26.02 7.48 -1.37
N PHE A 264 -26.36 6.95 -2.54
CA PHE A 264 -25.52 7.01 -3.73
C PHE A 264 -25.41 8.46 -4.22
N SER A 265 -26.52 9.20 -4.24
CA SER A 265 -26.54 10.63 -4.57
C SER A 265 -25.67 11.46 -3.63
N ILE A 266 -25.67 11.18 -2.31
CA ILE A 266 -24.78 11.85 -1.36
C ILE A 266 -23.31 11.53 -1.65
N ALA A 267 -22.97 10.28 -1.97
CA ALA A 267 -21.60 9.91 -2.33
C ALA A 267 -21.12 10.61 -3.61
N ILE A 268 -21.99 10.73 -4.61
CA ILE A 268 -21.75 11.51 -5.83
C ILE A 268 -21.56 12.98 -5.48
N ALA A 269 -22.45 13.58 -4.68
CA ALA A 269 -22.35 14.98 -4.29
C ALA A 269 -21.04 15.29 -3.55
N VAL A 270 -20.61 14.41 -2.65
CA VAL A 270 -19.30 14.51 -1.99
C VAL A 270 -18.15 14.35 -2.99
N GLY A 271 -18.26 13.43 -3.96
CA GLY A 271 -17.27 13.28 -5.02
C GLY A 271 -17.16 14.53 -5.90
N VAL A 272 -18.29 15.12 -6.29
CA VAL A 272 -18.35 16.37 -7.06
C VAL A 272 -17.79 17.54 -6.26
N ALA A 273 -18.14 17.65 -4.98
CA ALA A 273 -17.56 18.67 -4.10
C ALA A 273 -16.04 18.49 -3.94
N ALA A 274 -15.57 17.25 -3.81
CA ALA A 274 -14.14 16.95 -3.77
C ALA A 274 -13.42 17.31 -5.07
N ILE A 275 -14.06 17.15 -6.23
CA ILE A 275 -13.55 17.63 -7.53
C ILE A 275 -13.49 19.17 -7.53
N GLY A 276 -14.52 19.86 -7.03
CA GLY A 276 -14.50 21.32 -6.91
C GLY A 276 -13.35 21.83 -6.03
N VAL A 277 -13.15 21.22 -4.86
CA VAL A 277 -12.00 21.50 -3.99
C VAL A 277 -10.69 21.18 -4.73
N LEU A 278 -10.61 20.08 -5.47
CA LEU A 278 -9.43 19.70 -6.21
C LEU A 278 -9.05 20.69 -7.32
N LEU A 279 -10.04 21.35 -7.95
CA LEU A 279 -9.77 22.32 -9.00
C LEU A 279 -9.36 23.69 -8.44
N PHE A 280 -9.99 24.13 -7.36
CA PHE A 280 -9.94 25.53 -6.92
C PHE A 280 -9.38 25.75 -5.50
N ALA A 281 -8.99 24.69 -4.76
CA ALA A 281 -8.43 24.88 -3.44
C ALA A 281 -7.09 25.62 -3.51
N PRO A 282 -6.93 26.73 -2.79
CA PRO A 282 -5.65 27.40 -2.68
C PRO A 282 -4.58 26.41 -2.16
N ALA A 283 -3.37 26.48 -2.69
CA ALA A 283 -2.21 25.70 -2.27
C ALA A 283 -2.26 24.17 -2.49
N ILE A 284 -3.38 23.58 -2.93
CA ILE A 284 -3.44 22.12 -3.14
C ILE A 284 -4.16 21.78 -4.44
N GLY A 285 -4.98 22.71 -4.92
CA GLY A 285 -5.74 22.61 -6.14
C GLY A 285 -4.87 22.52 -7.39
N LEU A 286 -5.48 22.01 -8.44
CA LEU A 286 -4.82 21.78 -9.71
C LEU A 286 -4.41 23.11 -10.38
N SER A 287 -5.21 24.18 -10.21
CA SER A 287 -4.87 25.53 -10.70
C SER A 287 -3.53 26.01 -10.14
N ASP A 288 -3.39 26.03 -8.82
CA ASP A 288 -2.21 26.55 -8.15
C ASP A 288 -0.98 25.66 -8.39
N LYS A 289 -1.19 24.34 -8.55
CA LYS A 289 -0.11 23.42 -8.94
C LYS A 289 0.36 23.62 -10.35
N MET A 290 -0.54 23.95 -11.28
CA MET A 290 -0.14 24.30 -12.64
C MET A 290 0.65 25.61 -12.64
N ASP A 291 0.30 26.58 -11.79
CA ASP A 291 0.99 27.87 -11.75
C ASP A 291 2.34 27.82 -11.01
N GLN A 292 2.43 27.11 -9.87
CA GLN A 292 3.62 27.08 -9.02
C GLN A 292 4.55 25.89 -9.25
N HIS A 293 4.02 24.80 -9.85
CA HIS A 293 4.73 23.53 -10.04
C HIS A 293 4.49 22.92 -11.44
N SER A 294 4.30 23.77 -12.45
CA SER A 294 4.09 23.39 -13.86
C SER A 294 5.06 22.31 -14.33
N ALA A 295 6.35 22.44 -14.03
CA ALA A 295 7.39 21.48 -14.45
C ALA A 295 7.05 20.03 -14.08
N SER A 296 6.59 19.76 -12.85
CA SER A 296 6.29 18.39 -12.41
C SER A 296 5.01 17.82 -13.05
N VAL A 297 4.01 18.67 -13.33
CA VAL A 297 2.76 18.26 -13.99
C VAL A 297 2.99 18.04 -15.48
N THR A 298 3.73 18.96 -16.12
CA THR A 298 4.12 18.88 -17.53
C THR A 298 5.01 17.67 -17.78
N GLU A 299 6.05 17.43 -16.97
CA GLU A 299 6.92 16.24 -17.11
C GLU A 299 6.15 14.93 -17.03
N ARG A 300 5.16 14.81 -16.14
CA ARG A 300 4.31 13.63 -16.03
C ARG A 300 3.40 13.47 -17.24
N SER A 301 2.79 14.55 -17.69
CA SER A 301 1.88 14.54 -18.83
C SER A 301 2.63 14.18 -20.13
N GLU A 302 3.81 14.75 -20.31
CA GLU A 302 4.73 14.41 -21.41
C GLU A 302 5.24 12.97 -21.31
N ALA A 303 5.57 12.48 -20.11
CA ALA A 303 5.98 11.09 -19.92
C ALA A 303 4.84 10.11 -20.23
N ILE A 304 3.60 10.45 -19.86
CA ILE A 304 2.40 9.68 -20.22
C ILE A 304 2.16 9.70 -21.73
N SER A 305 2.22 10.88 -22.37
CA SER A 305 2.06 11.00 -23.83
C SER A 305 3.10 10.16 -24.55
N ARG A 306 4.39 10.33 -24.22
CA ARG A 306 5.48 9.53 -24.79
C ARG A 306 5.28 8.04 -24.55
N GLY A 307 4.79 7.66 -23.37
CA GLY A 307 4.40 6.29 -23.06
C GLY A 307 3.37 5.75 -24.05
N ILE A 308 2.27 6.47 -24.25
CA ILE A 308 1.18 6.09 -25.16
C ILE A 308 1.65 6.06 -26.62
N ASP A 309 2.38 7.09 -27.05
CA ASP A 309 2.86 7.21 -28.42
C ASP A 309 3.84 6.08 -28.78
N SER A 310 4.69 5.67 -27.82
CA SER A 310 5.65 4.57 -28.02
C SER A 310 4.99 3.21 -28.27
N ILE A 311 3.75 3.00 -27.81
CA ILE A 311 3.00 1.76 -28.07
C ILE A 311 2.73 1.61 -29.57
N MET A 312 2.51 2.73 -30.28
CA MET A 312 2.22 2.71 -31.71
C MET A 312 3.43 2.26 -32.52
N THR A 313 4.64 2.46 -31.99
CA THR A 313 5.88 2.04 -32.65
C THR A 313 6.39 0.68 -32.16
N ASP A 314 6.23 0.37 -30.86
CA ASP A 314 6.68 -0.89 -30.27
C ASP A 314 5.76 -1.33 -29.12
N GLY A 315 4.72 -2.09 -29.45
CA GLY A 315 3.72 -2.57 -28.49
C GLY A 315 4.25 -3.55 -27.43
N PHE A 316 5.42 -4.14 -27.65
CA PHE A 316 6.10 -4.99 -26.67
C PHE A 316 6.90 -4.16 -25.65
N GLY A 317 7.21 -2.92 -25.97
CA GLY A 317 8.02 -2.05 -25.13
C GLY A 317 9.52 -2.30 -25.26
N THR A 318 10.29 -1.38 -24.69
CA THR A 318 11.75 -1.33 -24.82
C THR A 318 12.50 -2.18 -23.78
N GLY A 319 11.79 -2.81 -22.85
CA GLY A 319 12.37 -3.54 -21.72
C GLY A 319 12.74 -2.62 -20.55
N VAL A 320 12.49 -3.08 -19.32
CA VAL A 320 12.87 -2.34 -18.10
C VAL A 320 14.38 -2.21 -17.99
N TYR A 321 14.88 -1.03 -17.63
CA TYR A 321 16.31 -0.69 -17.55
C TYR A 321 17.06 -0.64 -18.90
N SER A 322 16.34 -0.53 -20.02
CA SER A 322 16.94 -0.19 -21.31
C SER A 322 17.48 1.25 -21.29
N GLY A 323 18.68 1.46 -21.85
CA GLY A 323 19.33 2.79 -21.91
C GLY A 323 18.61 3.79 -22.82
N THR A 324 17.60 3.36 -23.58
CA THR A 324 16.74 4.19 -24.41
C THR A 324 15.79 5.02 -23.54
N ARG A 325 16.01 6.33 -23.50
CA ARG A 325 15.23 7.33 -22.72
C ARG A 325 13.75 7.49 -23.20
N ALA A 326 12.96 6.43 -23.19
CA ALA A 326 11.51 6.53 -23.33
C ALA A 326 10.84 6.21 -22.00
N GLY A 327 10.23 7.24 -21.38
CA GLY A 327 9.41 7.11 -20.17
C GLY A 327 10.19 6.80 -18.90
N ASN A 328 10.71 7.83 -18.22
CA ASN A 328 11.05 7.70 -16.80
C ASN A 328 9.83 7.06 -16.10
N ALA A 329 10.01 5.90 -15.48
CA ALA A 329 8.94 5.17 -14.79
C ALA A 329 8.43 6.02 -13.62
N ILE A 330 7.56 7.00 -13.91
CA ILE A 330 6.96 7.93 -12.96
C ILE A 330 5.56 7.44 -12.56
N CYS A 331 4.87 6.73 -13.46
CA CYS A 331 3.63 6.02 -13.21
C CYS A 331 3.50 4.84 -14.19
N LEU A 332 2.57 3.94 -13.93
CA LEU A 332 2.36 2.72 -14.71
C LEU A 332 1.98 3.00 -16.17
N ILE A 333 1.20 4.06 -16.46
CA ILE A 333 0.92 4.46 -17.84
C ILE A 333 2.20 4.91 -18.54
N ALA A 334 3.02 5.76 -17.92
CA ALA A 334 4.29 6.19 -18.52
C ALA A 334 5.24 4.99 -18.73
N SER A 335 5.22 4.02 -17.81
CA SER A 335 6.00 2.79 -17.91
C SER A 335 5.60 1.87 -19.06
N ILE A 336 4.45 2.06 -19.71
CA ILE A 336 4.01 1.20 -20.83
C ILE A 336 5.01 1.16 -21.99
N SER A 337 5.78 2.25 -22.17
CA SER A 337 6.91 2.31 -23.09
C SER A 337 8.00 1.27 -22.77
N SER A 338 8.28 1.07 -21.48
CA SER A 338 9.29 0.11 -21.00
C SER A 338 8.76 -1.32 -20.87
N ILE A 339 7.55 -1.51 -20.34
CA ILE A 339 6.98 -2.84 -20.02
C ILE A 339 6.02 -3.38 -21.09
N GLY A 340 5.74 -2.59 -22.13
CA GLY A 340 4.77 -2.92 -23.17
C GLY A 340 3.33 -3.06 -22.67
N ILE A 341 2.42 -3.38 -23.60
CA ILE A 341 1.01 -3.60 -23.29
C ILE A 341 0.84 -4.81 -22.37
N ILE A 342 1.62 -5.88 -22.59
CA ILE A 342 1.51 -7.13 -21.83
C ILE A 342 1.92 -6.90 -20.38
N GLY A 343 3.09 -6.32 -20.12
CA GLY A 343 3.54 -5.98 -18.77
C GLY A 343 2.57 -5.02 -18.07
N PHE A 344 2.06 -4.02 -18.79
CA PHE A 344 1.05 -3.09 -18.28
C PHE A 344 -0.23 -3.78 -17.82
N LEU A 345 -0.78 -4.70 -18.63
CA LEU A 345 -1.99 -5.45 -18.29
C LEU A 345 -1.76 -6.33 -17.06
N ILE A 346 -0.62 -7.04 -16.99
CA ILE A 346 -0.28 -7.90 -15.85
C ILE A 346 -0.19 -7.08 -14.55
N GLN A 347 0.57 -5.98 -14.55
CA GLN A 347 0.69 -5.11 -13.37
C GLN A 347 -0.66 -4.47 -12.99
N SER A 348 -1.46 -4.06 -13.98
CA SER A 348 -2.80 -3.50 -13.75
C SER A 348 -3.72 -4.50 -13.06
N ILE A 349 -3.78 -5.74 -13.55
CA ILE A 349 -4.59 -6.81 -12.95
C ILE A 349 -4.08 -7.13 -11.54
N LEU A 350 -2.76 -7.23 -11.37
CA LEU A 350 -2.14 -7.55 -10.09
C LEU A 350 -2.56 -6.53 -9.01
N ILE A 351 -2.39 -5.24 -9.30
CA ILE A 351 -2.60 -4.12 -8.35
C ILE A 351 -4.08 -3.78 -8.18
N SER A 352 -4.93 -4.02 -9.19
CA SER A 352 -6.39 -3.74 -9.09
C SER A 352 -7.09 -4.50 -7.96
N GLY A 353 -6.49 -5.61 -7.48
CA GLY A 353 -7.12 -6.51 -6.53
C GLY A 353 -8.24 -7.36 -7.12
N ALA A 354 -8.49 -7.27 -8.44
CA ALA A 354 -9.44 -8.12 -9.14
C ALA A 354 -8.91 -9.55 -9.24
N ARG A 355 -9.76 -10.53 -8.92
CA ARG A 355 -9.42 -11.95 -8.94
C ARG A 355 -10.51 -12.75 -9.66
N PRO A 356 -10.18 -13.89 -10.29
CA PRO A 356 -11.18 -14.74 -10.92
C PRO A 356 -12.30 -15.11 -9.94
N GLY A 357 -13.56 -14.89 -10.33
CA GLY A 357 -14.74 -15.17 -9.50
C GLY A 357 -15.10 -14.10 -8.46
N ASP A 358 -14.32 -13.02 -8.34
CA ASP A 358 -14.69 -11.88 -7.50
C ASP A 358 -15.66 -10.93 -8.22
N ARG A 359 -16.47 -10.22 -7.44
CA ARG A 359 -17.32 -9.14 -7.97
C ARG A 359 -16.46 -7.94 -8.31
N ILE A 360 -16.84 -7.19 -9.36
CA ILE A 360 -16.15 -5.97 -9.79
C ILE A 360 -15.99 -4.96 -8.64
N PHE A 361 -17.02 -4.79 -7.81
CA PHE A 361 -16.97 -3.96 -6.59
C PHE A 361 -16.74 -4.79 -5.32
N GLY A 362 -15.87 -5.80 -5.43
CA GLY A 362 -15.45 -6.63 -4.31
C GLY A 362 -14.67 -5.83 -3.27
N LYS A 363 -14.67 -6.29 -2.01
CA LYS A 363 -13.98 -5.58 -0.92
C LYS A 363 -12.48 -5.41 -1.20
N LYS A 364 -11.84 -6.44 -1.77
CA LYS A 364 -10.44 -6.42 -2.15
C LYS A 364 -10.16 -5.37 -3.22
N VAL A 365 -10.95 -5.35 -4.30
CA VAL A 365 -10.87 -4.32 -5.36
C VAL A 365 -11.00 -2.91 -4.78
N ILE A 366 -11.99 -2.68 -3.91
CA ILE A 366 -12.18 -1.37 -3.27
C ILE A 366 -11.01 -1.00 -2.35
N THR A 367 -10.45 -1.97 -1.62
CA THR A 367 -9.28 -1.74 -0.78
C THR A 367 -8.04 -1.42 -1.61
N CYS A 368 -7.84 -2.10 -2.75
CA CYS A 368 -6.73 -1.90 -3.67
C CYS A 368 -6.88 -0.67 -4.58
N PHE A 369 -8.10 -0.15 -4.78
CA PHE A 369 -8.41 1.01 -5.62
C PHE A 369 -7.45 2.21 -5.46
N PRO A 370 -7.16 2.72 -4.24
CA PRO A 370 -6.23 3.84 -4.08
C PRO A 370 -4.78 3.53 -4.51
N LEU A 371 -4.32 2.27 -4.36
CA LEU A 371 -3.01 1.85 -4.88
C LEU A 371 -3.05 1.78 -6.39
N PHE A 372 -4.11 1.20 -6.97
CA PHE A 372 -4.25 1.07 -8.41
C PHE A 372 -4.27 2.43 -9.12
N VAL A 373 -5.11 3.36 -8.69
CA VAL A 373 -5.19 4.70 -9.32
C VAL A 373 -3.89 5.47 -9.13
N THR A 374 -3.27 5.40 -7.96
CA THR A 374 -1.98 6.04 -7.71
C THR A 374 -0.87 5.44 -8.58
N ALA A 375 -0.82 4.12 -8.72
CA ALA A 375 0.12 3.44 -9.61
C ALA A 375 -0.10 3.86 -11.07
N LEU A 376 -1.36 3.91 -11.49
CA LEU A 376 -1.75 4.18 -12.87
C LEU A 376 -1.31 5.58 -13.31
N ILE A 377 -1.55 6.59 -12.49
CA ILE A 377 -1.49 7.99 -12.94
C ILE A 377 -0.40 8.81 -12.24
N SER A 378 0.02 8.44 -11.02
CA SER A 378 0.73 9.39 -10.15
C SER A 378 2.11 8.96 -9.69
N GLN A 379 2.33 7.69 -9.35
CA GLN A 379 3.55 7.28 -8.63
C GLN A 379 4.06 5.92 -9.12
N PRO A 380 5.39 5.68 -9.07
CA PRO A 380 5.99 4.45 -9.56
C PRO A 380 5.98 3.36 -8.48
N ILE A 381 4.78 2.93 -8.10
CA ILE A 381 4.59 1.86 -7.11
C ILE A 381 4.31 0.50 -7.73
N ALA A 382 4.00 0.44 -9.03
CA ALA A 382 3.98 -0.81 -9.79
C ALA A 382 5.41 -1.34 -9.91
N GLY A 383 5.61 -2.66 -9.77
CA GLY A 383 6.96 -3.23 -9.72
C GLY A 383 7.60 -3.25 -8.32
N ALA A 384 7.05 -2.52 -7.34
CA ALA A 384 7.66 -2.44 -6.02
C ALA A 384 7.27 -3.64 -5.12
N GLY A 385 8.26 -4.24 -4.45
CA GLY A 385 8.06 -5.44 -3.62
C GLY A 385 6.98 -5.27 -2.54
N MET A 386 6.90 -4.11 -1.90
CA MET A 386 5.85 -3.83 -0.92
C MET A 386 4.45 -3.81 -1.55
N THR A 387 4.30 -3.28 -2.77
CA THR A 387 3.01 -3.24 -3.47
C THR A 387 2.46 -4.64 -3.72
N TYR A 388 3.33 -5.60 -4.02
CA TYR A 388 2.96 -7.02 -4.15
C TYR A 388 2.46 -7.62 -2.83
N ILE A 389 3.09 -7.26 -1.72
CA ILE A 389 2.63 -7.65 -0.37
C ILE A 389 1.24 -7.06 -0.10
N LEU A 390 1.01 -5.79 -0.44
CA LEU A 390 -0.31 -5.16 -0.27
C LEU A 390 -1.40 -5.81 -1.13
N ALA A 391 -1.07 -6.25 -2.35
CA ALA A 391 -1.99 -6.97 -3.23
C ALA A 391 -2.39 -8.37 -2.70
N MET A 392 -1.65 -8.91 -1.72
CA MET A 392 -1.97 -10.16 -1.01
C MET A 392 -2.94 -9.96 0.18
N VAL A 393 -3.52 -8.77 0.34
CA VAL A 393 -4.49 -8.53 1.41
C VAL A 393 -5.71 -9.43 1.30
N VAL A 394 -6.08 -10.04 2.43
CA VAL A 394 -7.38 -10.71 2.59
C VAL A 394 -8.27 -9.77 3.39
N VAL A 395 -9.40 -9.36 2.81
CA VAL A 395 -10.34 -8.42 3.45
C VAL A 395 -11.53 -9.20 4.02
N PRO A 396 -11.50 -9.62 5.30
CA PRO A 396 -12.58 -10.41 5.88
C PRO A 396 -13.86 -9.56 6.04
N SER A 397 -15.02 -10.17 5.81
CA SER A 397 -16.29 -9.49 6.11
C SER A 397 -16.68 -9.63 7.58
N ILE A 398 -17.29 -8.58 8.15
CA ILE A 398 -17.81 -8.62 9.53
C ILE A 398 -18.91 -9.67 9.68
N VAL A 399 -19.70 -9.89 8.63
CA VAL A 399 -20.78 -10.88 8.62
C VAL A 399 -20.18 -12.28 8.70
N GLU A 400 -19.15 -12.59 7.90
CA GLU A 400 -18.42 -13.85 7.97
C GLU A 400 -17.76 -14.06 9.34
N GLN A 401 -17.19 -13.00 9.94
CA GLN A 401 -16.58 -13.10 11.27
C GLN A 401 -17.59 -13.38 12.38
N ARG A 402 -18.80 -12.82 12.31
CA ARG A 402 -19.87 -13.09 13.29
C ARG A 402 -20.42 -14.50 13.14
N GLN A 403 -20.77 -14.90 11.92
CA GLN A 403 -21.28 -16.25 11.63
C GLN A 403 -20.28 -17.32 12.04
N ARG A 404 -18.98 -17.10 11.81
CA ARG A 404 -17.93 -18.04 12.25
C ARG A 404 -17.80 -18.12 13.77
N LYS A 405 -17.80 -16.99 14.48
CA LYS A 405 -17.77 -17.00 15.96
C LYS A 405 -18.99 -17.71 16.54
N GLU A 406 -20.16 -17.54 15.93
CA GLU A 406 -21.38 -18.26 16.31
C GLU A 406 -21.23 -19.75 16.04
N PHE A 407 -20.71 -20.15 14.88
CA PHE A 407 -20.44 -21.55 14.56
C PHE A 407 -19.42 -22.19 15.51
N GLU A 408 -18.31 -21.51 15.80
CA GLU A 408 -17.28 -21.98 16.75
C GLU A 408 -17.86 -22.13 18.17
N ARG A 409 -18.72 -21.20 18.61
CA ARG A 409 -19.43 -21.31 19.89
C ARG A 409 -20.37 -22.51 19.92
N LEU A 410 -21.10 -22.76 18.84
CA LEU A 410 -22.02 -23.90 18.71
C LEU A 410 -21.24 -25.24 18.64
N ALA A 411 -20.09 -25.27 18.00
CA ALA A 411 -19.22 -26.44 17.96
C ALA A 411 -18.65 -26.76 19.35
N LEU A 412 -18.19 -25.73 20.07
CA LEU A 412 -17.69 -25.86 21.45
C LEU A 412 -18.79 -26.31 22.43
N SER A 413 -20.01 -25.77 22.31
CA SER A 413 -21.12 -26.18 23.17
C SER A 413 -21.52 -27.63 22.94
N LYS A 414 -21.57 -28.09 21.68
CA LYS A 414 -21.81 -29.50 21.35
C LYS A 414 -20.71 -30.42 21.87
N HIS A 415 -19.45 -29.99 21.83
CA HIS A 415 -18.34 -30.76 22.39
C HIS A 415 -18.41 -30.85 23.92
N MET A 416 -18.76 -29.76 24.60
CA MET A 416 -18.98 -29.78 26.05
C MET A 416 -20.15 -30.68 26.45
N GLN A 417 -21.28 -30.62 25.72
CA GLN A 417 -22.43 -31.49 25.99
C GLN A 417 -22.14 -32.98 25.78
N ARG A 418 -21.30 -33.33 24.78
CA ARG A 418 -20.84 -34.72 24.58
C ARG A 418 -19.78 -35.15 25.60
N GLY A 419 -18.99 -34.21 26.14
CA GLY A 419 -18.03 -34.51 27.21
C GLY A 419 -18.70 -34.78 28.56
N THR A 420 -19.83 -34.13 28.85
CA THR A 420 -20.60 -34.38 30.08
C THR A 420 -21.38 -35.70 30.05
N SER A 421 -21.86 -36.15 28.88
CA SER A 421 -22.65 -37.40 28.80
C SER A 421 -21.83 -38.68 28.97
N VAL A 422 -20.49 -38.62 28.91
CA VAL A 422 -19.63 -39.78 29.14
C VAL A 422 -19.38 -40.00 30.64
N PHE A 423 -19.39 -38.94 31.46
CA PHE A 423 -19.25 -39.08 32.91
C PHE A 423 -20.53 -39.52 33.61
N ASP A 424 -21.72 -39.23 33.06
CA ASP A 424 -23.00 -39.69 33.63
C ASP A 424 -23.26 -41.19 33.43
N HIS A 425 -22.52 -41.86 32.54
CA HIS A 425 -22.63 -43.31 32.33
C HIS A 425 -21.58 -44.15 33.07
N VAL A 426 -20.62 -43.52 33.78
CA VAL A 426 -19.57 -44.24 34.55
C VAL A 426 -19.86 -44.24 36.06
N VAL A 427 -20.83 -43.47 36.55
CA VAL A 427 -21.20 -43.42 38.00
C VAL A 427 -22.44 -44.28 38.31
N LYS A 428 -22.86 -45.18 37.40
CA LYS A 428 -24.03 -46.05 37.60
C LYS A 428 -23.80 -47.55 37.42
N ASN A 429 -22.55 -48.01 37.50
CA ASN A 429 -22.24 -49.43 37.70
C ASN A 429 -21.39 -49.63 38.93
#